data_AF-A0A662FS75-F1
#
_entry.id   AF-A0A662FS75-F1
#
_cell.length_a   1.000
_cell.length_b   1.000
_cell.length_c   1.000
_cell.angle_alpha   90.00
_cell.angle_beta   90.00
_cell.angle_gamma   90.00
#
_symmetry.space_group_name_H-M   'P 1'
#
loop_
_entity.id
_entity.type
_entity.pdbx_description
1 polymer ?
#
loop_
_entity_poly.entity_id
_entity_poly.type
_entity_poly.pdbx_seq_one_letter_code
_entity_poly.pdbx_strand_id
1 'polypeptide(L)'
;MFRFRVRTNKRILAICLIVLVVGVFFAGYQLGVMQTQNSAIIIEPRSFTETASYIIFGEDTNNDGIMDIIYAKNGKTGEIDFHGTDAATVIQNAIDALKVSYGARYKLTGKIFLKAGSYELKKPLNLTNVYNIQFEGEGGINEEGQTQLLIATNNIGFDLTGARFCTFRNLVFKTQTGYTPKAHILLARDSSGESAGDHVFDRCTFYGDAEYGLIYNYGSEFNEFRECVFFSKRRALILTESNILGITSPYVTIATGDQSMLQNFFDDCIFDRPSGLSPTGETILMNGGGSHVFTKCFVGGGTLYFIKIDFSNNDNVNGVVIRETNFESMLLTVDAQTASKYIFGWRIENVYFGYSEGGVYIDCNKENVLFSNGIIRGVRALWGKTCEFRFWRVYRSIIDVRGSVTPITLTINVIDASKIIGYKDYTSISSYVGNLNIVEYIDALTKNSGIATGLSNGAYIAHGLVDVPSVVVLTCLNATYDGVPVIVSWNQALTNSTHIAVNIYWANGTAIADPVIAVSWYAEV
;
A
#
# COMPACT_ATOMS: atom_id res chain seq x y z
N MET A 1 -100.63 28.09 15.66
CA MET A 1 -99.29 27.54 16.00
C MET A 1 -99.30 26.04 15.72
N PHE A 2 -98.95 25.62 14.50
CA PHE A 2 -99.01 24.21 14.06
C PHE A 2 -97.71 23.48 14.40
N ARG A 3 -97.76 22.58 15.39
CA ARG A 3 -96.68 21.63 15.72
C ARG A 3 -96.79 20.42 14.79
N PHE A 4 -95.95 20.35 13.77
CA PHE A 4 -95.75 19.12 13.00
C PHE A 4 -94.96 18.10 13.84
N ARG A 5 -95.64 17.04 14.29
CA ARG A 5 -95.06 15.93 15.02
C ARG A 5 -94.67 14.84 14.01
N VAL A 6 -93.45 14.92 13.47
CA VAL A 6 -92.91 13.90 12.57
C VAL A 6 -92.65 12.63 13.39
N ARG A 7 -93.45 11.57 13.15
CA ARG A 7 -93.15 10.21 13.63
C ARG A 7 -92.05 9.64 12.76
N THR A 8 -90.80 9.97 13.07
CA THR A 8 -89.64 9.42 12.37
C THR A 8 -89.55 7.93 12.67
N ASN A 9 -89.83 7.11 11.67
CA ASN A 9 -89.68 5.67 11.77
C ASN A 9 -88.19 5.37 11.92
N LYS A 10 -87.75 5.03 13.15
CA LYS A 10 -86.33 4.83 13.50
C LYS A 10 -85.62 3.85 12.56
N ARG A 11 -86.35 2.91 11.95
CA ARG A 11 -85.83 1.98 10.94
C ARG A 11 -85.45 2.67 9.62
N ILE A 12 -86.25 3.64 9.17
CA ILE A 12 -85.97 4.42 7.96
C ILE A 12 -84.73 5.30 8.19
N LEU A 13 -84.63 5.92 9.37
CA LEU A 13 -83.45 6.73 9.72
C LEU A 13 -82.16 5.89 9.75
N ALA A 14 -82.20 4.68 10.30
CA ALA A 14 -81.05 3.77 10.36
C ALA A 14 -80.60 3.31 8.95
N ILE A 15 -81.55 2.98 8.07
CA ILE A 15 -81.24 2.60 6.69
C ILE A 15 -80.62 3.77 5.93
N CYS A 16 -81.17 4.99 6.07
CA CYS A 16 -80.59 6.19 5.46
C CYS A 16 -79.16 6.44 5.96
N LEU A 17 -78.88 6.21 7.25
CA LEU A 17 -77.54 6.39 7.81
C LEU A 17 -76.54 5.37 7.24
N ILE A 18 -76.93 4.10 7.10
CA ILE A 18 -76.07 3.06 6.53
C ILE A 18 -75.78 3.34 5.06
N VAL A 19 -76.79 3.69 4.27
CA VAL A 19 -76.61 4.04 2.85
C VAL A 19 -75.70 5.26 2.70
N LEU A 20 -75.82 6.25 3.59
CA LEU A 20 -74.97 7.42 3.58
C LEU A 20 -73.52 7.08 3.95
N VAL A 21 -73.29 6.25 4.97
CA VAL A 21 -71.93 5.80 5.36
C VAL A 21 -71.27 4.97 4.25
N VAL A 22 -72.00 4.02 3.66
CA VAL A 22 -71.48 3.21 2.54
C VAL A 22 -71.22 4.07 1.31
N GLY A 23 -72.10 5.02 1.01
CA GLY A 23 -71.91 5.98 -0.09
C GLY A 23 -70.68 6.87 0.10
N VAL A 24 -70.47 7.38 1.30
CA VAL A 24 -69.27 8.18 1.65
C VAL A 24 -68.00 7.34 1.56
N PHE A 25 -68.04 6.09 2.03
CA PHE A 25 -66.91 5.16 1.90
C PHE A 25 -66.57 4.85 0.44
N PHE A 26 -67.57 4.56 -0.39
CA PHE A 26 -67.37 4.31 -1.83
C PHE A 26 -66.84 5.55 -2.56
N ALA A 27 -67.38 6.73 -2.25
CA ALA A 27 -66.89 7.99 -2.82
C ALA A 27 -65.44 8.26 -2.41
N GLY A 28 -65.10 8.04 -1.14
CA GLY A 28 -63.72 8.17 -0.65
C GLY A 28 -62.76 7.17 -1.28
N TYR A 29 -63.17 5.90 -1.44
CA TYR A 29 -62.36 4.88 -2.10
C TYR A 29 -62.13 5.21 -3.58
N GLN A 30 -63.17 5.61 -4.32
CA GLN A 30 -63.05 6.00 -5.73
C GLN A 30 -62.17 7.25 -5.89
N LEU A 31 -62.32 8.25 -5.03
CA LEU A 31 -61.44 9.42 -5.00
C LEU A 31 -59.98 9.04 -4.72
N GLY A 32 -59.72 8.13 -3.78
CA GLY A 32 -58.38 7.62 -3.49
C GLY A 32 -57.75 6.87 -4.67
N VAL A 33 -58.51 6.00 -5.33
CA VAL A 33 -58.04 5.26 -6.52
C VAL A 33 -57.77 6.21 -7.68
N MET A 34 -58.65 7.19 -7.94
CA MET A 34 -58.45 8.20 -8.99
C MET A 34 -57.24 9.09 -8.71
N GLN A 35 -56.98 9.43 -7.44
CA GLN A 35 -55.82 10.23 -7.05
C GLN A 35 -54.51 9.44 -7.18
N THR A 36 -54.56 8.12 -6.96
CA THR A 36 -53.38 7.23 -7.08
C THR A 36 -53.07 6.88 -8.54
N GLN A 37 -54.08 6.81 -9.42
CA GLN A 37 -53.90 6.47 -10.83
C GLN A 37 -53.49 7.66 -11.73
N ASN A 38 -53.74 8.91 -11.30
CA ASN A 38 -53.49 10.11 -12.12
C ASN A 38 -52.38 11.04 -11.61
N SER A 39 -51.66 10.67 -10.54
CA SER A 39 -50.38 11.31 -10.27
C SER A 39 -49.37 10.84 -11.31
N ALA A 40 -49.40 11.46 -12.49
CA ALA A 40 -48.29 11.41 -13.43
C ALA A 40 -47.05 11.84 -12.63
N ILE A 41 -46.16 10.88 -12.38
CA ILE A 41 -44.88 11.17 -11.74
C ILE A 41 -44.17 12.09 -12.72
N ILE A 42 -44.13 13.39 -12.40
CA ILE A 42 -43.36 14.37 -13.17
C ILE A 42 -41.91 14.08 -12.84
N ILE A 43 -41.28 13.29 -13.69
CA ILE A 43 -39.85 13.06 -13.68
C ILE A 43 -39.24 14.31 -14.33
N GLU A 44 -38.68 15.20 -13.52
CA GLU A 44 -38.01 16.39 -14.06
C GLU A 44 -36.85 15.96 -14.97
N PRO A 45 -36.63 16.63 -16.10
CA PRO A 45 -35.47 16.36 -16.94
C PRO A 45 -34.19 16.40 -16.08
N ARG A 46 -33.42 15.30 -16.06
CA ARG A 46 -32.22 15.07 -15.23
C ARG A 46 -32.43 14.65 -13.77
N SER A 47 -33.64 14.31 -13.33
CA SER A 47 -33.82 13.70 -12.00
C SER A 47 -33.12 12.34 -11.84
N PHE A 48 -32.62 11.76 -12.94
CA PHE A 48 -31.80 10.53 -12.97
C PHE A 48 -30.36 10.76 -13.46
N THR A 49 -29.86 11.99 -13.52
CA THR A 49 -28.45 12.19 -13.87
C THR A 49 -27.57 11.69 -12.72
N GLU A 50 -26.77 10.69 -13.03
CA GLU A 50 -25.79 10.13 -12.11
C GLU A 50 -24.50 10.93 -12.19
N THR A 51 -23.69 10.89 -11.12
CA THR A 51 -22.39 11.57 -11.13
C THR A 51 -21.37 10.91 -12.06
N ALA A 52 -21.54 9.63 -12.36
CA ALA A 52 -20.68 8.89 -13.27
C ALA A 52 -21.17 9.01 -14.72
N SER A 53 -20.25 9.02 -15.68
CA SER A 53 -20.60 8.99 -17.11
C SER A 53 -21.19 7.64 -17.51
N TYR A 54 -20.65 6.56 -16.94
CA TYR A 54 -21.19 5.20 -17.05
C TYR A 54 -21.19 4.51 -15.69
N ILE A 55 -22.23 3.72 -15.43
CA ILE A 55 -22.31 2.80 -14.29
C ILE A 55 -22.30 1.38 -14.80
N ILE A 56 -21.29 0.61 -14.40
CA ILE A 56 -21.16 -0.82 -14.68
C ILE A 56 -21.72 -1.61 -13.50
N PHE A 57 -22.57 -2.59 -13.77
CA PHE A 57 -23.08 -3.53 -12.78
C PHE A 57 -23.37 -4.86 -13.47
N GLY A 58 -23.67 -5.91 -12.71
CA GLY A 58 -23.98 -7.20 -13.28
C GLY A 58 -24.95 -8.03 -12.47
N GLU A 59 -25.35 -9.15 -13.07
CA GLU A 59 -26.14 -10.21 -12.47
C GLU A 59 -25.30 -11.49 -12.44
N ASP A 60 -25.15 -12.08 -11.25
CA ASP A 60 -24.62 -13.43 -11.06
C ASP A 60 -25.80 -14.41 -11.17
N THR A 61 -25.88 -15.12 -12.30
CA THR A 61 -27.01 -15.99 -12.64
C THR A 61 -26.83 -17.42 -12.12
N ASN A 62 -25.60 -17.79 -11.76
CA ASN A 62 -25.23 -19.13 -11.35
C ASN A 62 -24.79 -19.23 -9.87
N ASN A 63 -24.64 -18.09 -9.19
CA ASN A 63 -24.30 -17.92 -7.79
C ASN A 63 -22.87 -18.39 -7.43
N ASP A 64 -21.91 -18.19 -8.33
CA ASP A 64 -20.47 -18.44 -8.12
C ASP A 64 -19.69 -17.20 -7.62
N GLY A 65 -20.37 -16.06 -7.48
CA GLY A 65 -19.80 -14.79 -7.06
C GLY A 65 -19.14 -13.98 -8.19
N ILE A 66 -19.23 -14.45 -9.44
CA ILE A 66 -18.78 -13.75 -10.65
C ILE A 66 -20.01 -13.26 -11.41
N MET A 67 -19.96 -12.02 -11.87
CA MET A 67 -21.05 -11.44 -12.66
C MET A 67 -21.09 -12.08 -14.05
N ASP A 68 -22.22 -12.71 -14.40
CA ASP A 68 -22.43 -13.42 -15.67
C ASP A 68 -22.96 -12.49 -16.77
N ILE A 69 -23.90 -11.61 -16.42
CA ILE A 69 -24.48 -10.63 -17.36
C ILE A 69 -24.09 -9.24 -16.87
N ILE A 70 -23.39 -8.50 -17.72
CA ILE A 70 -22.83 -7.18 -17.40
C ILE A 70 -23.60 -6.12 -18.16
N TYR A 71 -23.90 -5.02 -17.48
CA TYR A 71 -24.62 -3.87 -18.00
C TYR A 71 -23.79 -2.61 -17.84
N ALA A 72 -23.90 -1.69 -18.80
CA ALA A 72 -23.38 -0.33 -18.70
C ALA A 72 -24.53 0.67 -18.88
N LYS A 73 -24.94 1.31 -17.78
CA LYS A 73 -25.94 2.38 -17.78
C LYS A 73 -25.27 3.72 -18.05
N ASN A 74 -25.77 4.46 -19.02
CA ASN A 74 -25.32 5.81 -19.31
C ASN A 74 -25.82 6.76 -18.22
N GLY A 75 -24.92 7.45 -17.52
CA GLY A 75 -25.30 8.31 -16.41
C GLY A 75 -26.03 9.60 -16.81
N LYS A 76 -25.99 9.98 -18.11
CA LYS A 76 -26.72 11.15 -18.63
C LYS A 76 -28.16 10.82 -19.00
N THR A 77 -28.40 9.67 -19.65
CA THR A 77 -29.74 9.27 -20.14
C THR A 77 -30.46 8.34 -19.16
N GLY A 78 -29.73 7.59 -18.33
CA GLY A 78 -30.27 6.54 -17.47
C GLY A 78 -30.55 5.23 -18.20
N GLU A 79 -30.30 5.16 -19.51
CA GLU A 79 -30.54 3.97 -20.35
C GLU A 79 -29.35 2.99 -20.31
N ILE A 80 -29.61 1.72 -20.59
CA ILE A 80 -28.57 0.70 -20.79
C ILE A 80 -28.05 0.82 -22.21
N ASP A 81 -26.88 1.42 -22.39
CA ASP A 81 -26.24 1.57 -23.70
C ASP A 81 -25.59 0.25 -24.15
N PHE A 82 -24.99 -0.48 -23.21
CA PHE A 82 -24.25 -1.71 -23.49
C PHE A 82 -24.61 -2.80 -22.49
N HIS A 83 -24.67 -4.05 -22.95
CA HIS A 83 -24.75 -5.22 -22.08
C HIS A 83 -24.19 -6.45 -22.79
N GLY A 84 -23.85 -7.49 -22.04
CA GLY A 84 -23.34 -8.75 -22.58
C GLY A 84 -22.78 -9.67 -21.51
N THR A 85 -22.27 -10.83 -21.90
CA THR A 85 -21.74 -11.85 -20.98
C THR A 85 -20.22 -11.81 -20.83
N ASP A 86 -19.56 -10.78 -21.38
CA ASP A 86 -18.11 -10.58 -21.30
C ASP A 86 -17.85 -9.19 -20.73
N ALA A 87 -17.43 -9.14 -19.46
CA ALA A 87 -17.19 -7.89 -18.74
C ALA A 87 -16.15 -7.01 -19.45
N ALA A 88 -15.09 -7.61 -20.00
CA ALA A 88 -14.08 -6.85 -20.73
C ALA A 88 -14.68 -6.12 -21.93
N THR A 89 -15.58 -6.78 -22.67
CA THR A 89 -16.25 -6.16 -23.83
C THR A 89 -17.19 -5.02 -23.41
N VAL A 90 -18.01 -5.21 -22.37
CA VAL A 90 -18.96 -4.18 -21.92
C VAL A 90 -18.23 -2.97 -21.34
N ILE A 91 -17.19 -3.19 -20.53
CA ILE A 91 -16.35 -2.11 -19.99
C ILE A 91 -15.61 -1.38 -21.12
N GLN A 92 -15.07 -2.11 -22.10
CA GLN A 92 -14.38 -1.50 -23.25
C GLN A 92 -15.33 -0.59 -24.05
N ASN A 93 -16.58 -1.00 -24.28
CA ASN A 93 -17.56 -0.16 -24.98
C ASN A 93 -17.84 1.15 -24.23
N ALA A 94 -17.92 1.10 -22.89
CA ALA A 94 -18.05 2.30 -22.07
C ALA A 94 -16.80 3.20 -22.16
N ILE A 95 -15.59 2.62 -22.19
CA ILE A 95 -14.35 3.37 -22.42
C ILE A 95 -14.38 4.05 -23.79
N ASP A 96 -14.71 3.30 -24.85
CA ASP A 96 -14.70 3.80 -26.23
C ASP A 96 -15.75 4.90 -26.46
N ALA A 97 -16.91 4.82 -25.81
CA ALA A 97 -17.91 5.88 -25.81
C ALA A 97 -17.38 7.20 -25.20
N LEU A 98 -16.49 7.11 -24.22
CA LEU A 98 -15.82 8.27 -23.63
C LEU A 98 -14.67 8.78 -24.49
N LYS A 99 -13.93 7.91 -25.21
CA LYS A 99 -12.80 8.31 -26.08
C LYS A 99 -13.18 9.35 -27.14
N VAL A 100 -14.43 9.32 -27.63
CA VAL A 100 -14.90 10.25 -28.68
C VAL A 100 -14.98 11.71 -28.18
N SER A 101 -15.03 11.92 -26.87
CA SER A 101 -15.13 13.24 -26.24
C SER A 101 -13.75 13.79 -25.88
N TYR A 102 -12.86 14.00 -26.86
CA TYR A 102 -11.56 14.65 -26.62
C TYR A 102 -11.76 16.09 -26.11
N GLY A 103 -11.81 16.25 -24.80
CA GLY A 103 -11.66 17.53 -24.14
C GLY A 103 -10.21 18.01 -24.20
N ALA A 104 -10.00 19.32 -24.06
CA ALA A 104 -8.67 19.88 -23.82
C ALA A 104 -7.92 19.08 -22.73
N ARG A 105 -6.59 19.01 -22.84
CA ARG A 105 -5.63 18.18 -22.06
C ARG A 105 -5.90 17.99 -20.55
N TYR A 106 -6.71 18.85 -19.93
CA TYR A 106 -6.96 18.90 -18.48
C TYR A 106 -8.43 18.72 -18.06
N LYS A 107 -9.35 18.44 -18.98
CA LYS A 107 -10.76 18.21 -18.62
C LYS A 107 -11.01 16.70 -18.49
N LEU A 108 -11.63 16.30 -17.38
CA LEU A 108 -12.11 14.93 -17.19
C LEU A 108 -12.99 14.52 -18.38
N THR A 109 -12.57 13.47 -19.09
CA THR A 109 -13.29 12.92 -20.24
C THR A 109 -14.53 12.17 -19.77
N GLY A 110 -14.40 11.39 -18.70
CA GLY A 110 -15.53 10.76 -18.03
C GLY A 110 -15.14 9.92 -16.83
N LYS A 111 -16.15 9.56 -16.05
CA LYS A 111 -16.04 8.63 -14.91
C LYS A 111 -16.82 7.36 -15.21
N ILE A 112 -16.16 6.21 -15.07
CA ILE A 112 -16.78 4.88 -15.10
C ILE A 112 -16.84 4.41 -13.64
N PHE A 113 -18.07 4.27 -13.11
CA PHE A 113 -18.31 3.74 -11.78
C PHE A 113 -18.72 2.28 -11.87
N LEU A 114 -18.07 1.41 -11.12
CA LEU A 114 -18.35 -0.02 -11.10
C LEU A 114 -19.02 -0.36 -9.77
N LYS A 115 -20.17 -1.02 -9.82
CA LYS A 115 -20.85 -1.53 -8.64
C LYS A 115 -20.09 -2.71 -8.02
N ALA A 116 -20.36 -2.94 -6.75
CA ALA A 116 -19.87 -4.07 -5.96
C ALA A 116 -20.06 -5.38 -6.74
N GLY A 117 -19.01 -6.23 -6.80
CA GLY A 117 -19.06 -7.48 -7.55
C GLY A 117 -17.73 -7.88 -8.18
N SER A 118 -17.64 -9.14 -8.62
CA SER A 118 -16.46 -9.66 -9.32
C SER A 118 -16.71 -9.72 -10.83
N TYR A 119 -15.87 -9.04 -11.60
CA TYR A 119 -15.96 -8.93 -13.05
C TYR A 119 -14.79 -9.66 -13.70
N GLU A 120 -15.06 -10.76 -14.41
CA GLU A 120 -14.02 -11.54 -15.07
C GLU A 120 -13.57 -10.92 -16.40
N LEU A 121 -12.31 -10.53 -16.49
CA LEU A 121 -11.69 -9.92 -17.66
C LEU A 121 -10.93 -10.99 -18.47
N LYS A 122 -11.60 -11.59 -19.45
CA LYS A 122 -11.02 -12.63 -20.33
C LYS A 122 -10.06 -12.09 -21.38
N LYS A 123 -10.08 -10.78 -21.61
CA LYS A 123 -9.25 -10.06 -22.56
C LYS A 123 -8.69 -8.79 -21.90
N PRO A 124 -7.54 -8.28 -22.37
CA PRO A 124 -7.03 -7.00 -21.95
C PRO A 124 -8.04 -5.87 -22.19
N LEU A 125 -7.96 -4.79 -21.42
CA LEU A 125 -8.68 -3.54 -21.68
C LEU A 125 -7.74 -2.52 -22.35
N ASN A 126 -8.22 -1.92 -23.43
CA ASN A 126 -7.47 -0.99 -24.26
C ASN A 126 -7.66 0.46 -23.81
N LEU A 127 -6.75 0.94 -22.97
CA LEU A 127 -6.64 2.34 -22.60
C LEU A 127 -5.53 3.05 -23.38
N THR A 128 -5.03 2.45 -24.47
CA THR A 128 -3.95 3.08 -25.23
C THR A 128 -4.39 4.42 -25.79
N ASN A 129 -3.54 5.43 -25.63
CA ASN A 129 -3.80 6.82 -26.02
C ASN A 129 -5.13 7.39 -25.46
N VAL A 130 -5.57 6.92 -24.29
CA VAL A 130 -6.74 7.45 -23.56
C VAL A 130 -6.32 8.53 -22.58
N TYR A 131 -7.14 9.58 -22.47
CA TYR A 131 -6.85 10.73 -21.63
C TYR A 131 -7.97 10.97 -20.61
N ASN A 132 -7.60 11.27 -19.36
CA ASN A 132 -8.51 11.77 -18.33
C ASN A 132 -9.76 10.89 -18.09
N ILE A 133 -9.61 9.56 -18.02
CA ILE A 133 -10.69 8.65 -17.59
C ILE A 133 -10.46 8.24 -16.14
N GLN A 134 -11.53 8.31 -15.35
CA GLN A 134 -11.55 7.81 -13.97
C GLN A 134 -12.33 6.50 -13.89
N PHE A 135 -11.74 5.49 -13.28
CA PHE A 135 -12.42 4.26 -12.85
C PHE A 135 -12.58 4.30 -11.34
N GLU A 136 -13.77 3.99 -10.85
CA GLU A 136 -14.07 3.96 -9.42
C GLU A 136 -14.94 2.77 -9.08
N GLY A 137 -14.51 1.94 -8.13
CA GLY A 137 -15.31 0.84 -7.60
C GLY A 137 -16.15 1.23 -6.39
N GLU A 138 -17.11 0.38 -6.07
CA GLU A 138 -17.92 0.45 -4.85
C GLU A 138 -17.27 -0.42 -3.76
N GLY A 139 -17.27 0.09 -2.52
CA GLY A 139 -16.64 -0.56 -1.36
C GLY A 139 -15.24 0.00 -1.02
N GLY A 140 -14.83 -0.20 0.23
CA GLY A 140 -13.50 0.11 0.75
C GLY A 140 -12.52 -1.06 0.59
N ILE A 141 -11.24 -0.80 0.87
CA ILE A 141 -10.18 -1.82 0.85
C ILE A 141 -10.52 -2.93 1.86
N ASN A 142 -10.52 -4.18 1.41
CA ASN A 142 -10.78 -5.39 2.22
C ASN A 142 -12.23 -5.52 2.73
N GLU A 143 -13.19 -4.80 2.16
CA GLU A 143 -14.60 -5.00 2.47
C GLU A 143 -15.20 -6.17 1.67
N GLU A 144 -16.04 -6.97 2.34
CA GLU A 144 -16.87 -7.95 1.65
C GLU A 144 -17.79 -7.23 0.65
N GLY A 145 -17.80 -7.68 -0.60
CA GLY A 145 -18.56 -7.04 -1.67
C GLY A 145 -17.85 -5.89 -2.40
N GLN A 146 -16.57 -5.62 -2.16
CA GLN A 146 -15.82 -4.64 -2.97
C GLN A 146 -15.80 -4.98 -4.48
N THR A 147 -15.67 -3.97 -5.34
CA THR A 147 -15.48 -4.18 -6.79
C THR A 147 -14.14 -4.86 -7.10
N GLN A 148 -14.21 -6.06 -7.68
CA GLN A 148 -13.06 -6.85 -8.10
C GLN A 148 -13.01 -7.02 -9.63
N LEU A 149 -11.85 -6.75 -10.21
CA LEU A 149 -11.53 -6.99 -11.61
C LEU A 149 -10.63 -8.24 -11.67
N LEU A 150 -11.22 -9.39 -12.03
CA LEU A 150 -10.53 -10.66 -12.10
C LEU A 150 -9.79 -10.78 -13.45
N ILE A 151 -8.47 -10.61 -13.44
CA ILE A 151 -7.63 -10.69 -14.64
C ILE A 151 -7.50 -12.16 -15.06
N ALA A 152 -8.37 -12.60 -15.98
CA ALA A 152 -8.49 -13.96 -16.50
C ALA A 152 -7.85 -14.08 -17.90
N THR A 153 -6.62 -13.57 -18.03
CA THR A 153 -5.83 -13.62 -19.25
C THR A 153 -4.36 -13.83 -18.92
N ASN A 154 -3.61 -14.48 -19.81
CA ASN A 154 -2.14 -14.61 -19.72
C ASN A 154 -1.40 -13.45 -20.42
N ASN A 155 -2.13 -12.40 -20.77
CA ASN A 155 -1.57 -11.17 -21.33
C ASN A 155 -1.64 -10.05 -20.26
N ILE A 156 -1.80 -8.80 -20.66
CA ILE A 156 -1.96 -7.64 -19.77
C ILE A 156 -3.43 -7.51 -19.34
N GLY A 157 -3.69 -7.05 -18.11
CA GLY A 157 -5.04 -6.69 -17.68
C GLY A 157 -5.53 -5.38 -18.32
N PHE A 158 -4.84 -4.28 -18.01
CA PHE A 158 -5.10 -2.94 -18.54
C PHE A 158 -3.86 -2.42 -19.25
N ASP A 159 -4.02 -2.06 -20.51
CA ASP A 159 -2.95 -1.50 -21.32
C ASP A 159 -3.12 0.01 -21.44
N LEU A 160 -2.27 0.74 -20.71
CA LEU A 160 -2.24 2.21 -20.67
C LEU A 160 -1.09 2.76 -21.52
N THR A 161 -0.65 2.02 -22.54
CA THR A 161 0.42 2.50 -23.42
C THR A 161 0.04 3.82 -24.10
N GLY A 162 0.79 4.90 -23.84
CA GLY A 162 0.47 6.26 -24.32
C GLY A 162 -0.76 6.92 -23.67
N ALA A 163 -1.40 6.29 -22.69
CA ALA A 163 -2.50 6.89 -21.93
C ALA A 163 -2.02 8.05 -21.05
N ARG A 164 -2.88 8.96 -20.59
CA ARG A 164 -2.52 10.01 -19.63
C ARG A 164 -3.66 10.35 -18.68
N PHE A 165 -3.33 10.76 -17.47
CA PHE A 165 -4.26 11.27 -16.46
C PHE A 165 -5.39 10.30 -16.11
N CYS A 166 -5.13 8.99 -16.25
CA CYS A 166 -6.06 7.97 -15.79
C CYS A 166 -6.02 7.86 -14.26
N THR A 167 -7.19 7.76 -13.65
CA THR A 167 -7.35 7.60 -12.20
C THR A 167 -8.09 6.32 -11.91
N PHE A 168 -7.61 5.54 -10.94
CA PHE A 168 -8.25 4.32 -10.44
C PHE A 168 -8.49 4.48 -8.94
N ARG A 169 -9.72 4.22 -8.48
CA ARG A 169 -10.08 4.34 -7.07
C ARG A 169 -10.91 3.17 -6.58
N ASN A 170 -10.62 2.69 -5.37
CA ASN A 170 -11.44 1.65 -4.72
C ASN A 170 -11.65 0.41 -5.60
N LEU A 171 -10.59 -0.05 -6.25
CA LEU A 171 -10.64 -1.21 -7.15
C LEU A 171 -9.67 -2.28 -6.68
N VAL A 172 -10.09 -3.53 -6.80
CA VAL A 172 -9.21 -4.68 -6.63
C VAL A 172 -8.88 -5.30 -7.97
N PHE A 173 -7.61 -5.25 -8.36
CA PHE A 173 -7.07 -5.98 -9.49
C PHE A 173 -6.57 -7.33 -9.00
N LYS A 174 -7.23 -8.41 -9.42
CA LYS A 174 -6.95 -9.75 -8.88
C LYS A 174 -6.63 -10.72 -10.01
N THR A 175 -5.51 -11.44 -9.93
CA THR A 175 -5.26 -12.55 -10.86
C THR A 175 -6.29 -13.66 -10.64
N GLN A 176 -6.98 -14.06 -11.70
CA GLN A 176 -7.91 -15.18 -11.65
C GLN A 176 -7.13 -16.50 -11.53
N THR A 177 -7.65 -17.45 -10.74
CA THR A 177 -7.04 -18.78 -10.58
C THR A 177 -6.84 -19.45 -11.94
N GLY A 178 -5.66 -20.02 -12.17
CA GLY A 178 -5.31 -20.69 -13.43
C GLY A 178 -4.66 -19.77 -14.48
N TYR A 179 -4.59 -18.46 -14.21
CA TYR A 179 -3.95 -17.49 -15.09
C TYR A 179 -2.65 -16.95 -14.47
N THR A 180 -1.75 -16.49 -15.32
CA THR A 180 -0.56 -15.73 -14.94
C THR A 180 -0.39 -14.61 -15.95
N PRO A 181 -1.09 -13.47 -15.77
CA PRO A 181 -0.96 -12.32 -16.67
C PRO A 181 0.49 -11.85 -16.72
N LYS A 182 0.90 -11.25 -17.84
CA LYS A 182 2.23 -10.61 -17.93
C LYS A 182 2.35 -9.46 -16.92
N ALA A 183 1.29 -8.66 -16.81
CA ALA A 183 1.08 -7.62 -15.80
C ALA A 183 -0.41 -7.35 -15.61
N HIS A 184 -0.83 -6.83 -14.45
CA HIS A 184 -2.18 -6.27 -14.31
C HIS A 184 -2.29 -4.95 -15.06
N ILE A 185 -1.33 -4.05 -14.86
CA ILE A 185 -1.28 -2.73 -15.49
C ILE A 185 0.04 -2.59 -16.26
N LEU A 186 -0.05 -2.23 -17.54
CA LEU A 186 1.09 -1.81 -18.36
C LEU A 186 1.06 -0.29 -18.53
N LEU A 187 2.13 0.38 -18.12
CA LEU A 187 2.36 1.82 -18.30
C LEU A 187 3.55 2.00 -19.22
N ALA A 188 3.33 2.06 -20.54
CA ALA A 188 4.42 2.12 -21.51
C ALA A 188 4.31 3.30 -22.49
N ARG A 189 5.42 3.66 -23.12
CA ARG A 189 5.35 4.55 -24.30
C ARG A 189 4.94 3.78 -25.53
N ASP A 190 4.16 4.41 -26.40
CA ASP A 190 3.95 3.87 -27.73
C ASP A 190 5.16 4.18 -28.65
N SER A 191 5.20 3.57 -29.82
CA SER A 191 6.29 3.74 -30.79
C SER A 191 6.42 5.16 -31.36
N SER A 192 5.44 6.05 -31.12
CA SER A 192 5.55 7.47 -31.47
C SER A 192 6.31 8.29 -30.41
N GLY A 193 6.60 7.69 -29.26
CA GLY A 193 7.26 8.33 -28.12
C GLY A 193 6.29 9.01 -27.15
N GLU A 194 4.98 8.90 -27.38
CA GLU A 194 3.99 9.43 -26.45
C GLU A 194 4.08 8.68 -25.12
N SER A 195 4.40 9.44 -24.06
CA SER A 195 4.45 8.92 -22.69
C SER A 195 3.10 8.35 -22.25
N ALA A 196 3.13 7.29 -21.43
CA ALA A 196 2.02 6.89 -20.56
C ALA A 196 1.66 7.96 -19.49
N GLY A 197 2.22 9.17 -19.55
CA GLY A 197 1.79 10.35 -18.81
C GLY A 197 1.70 10.12 -17.31
N ASP A 198 0.66 10.72 -16.72
CA ASP A 198 0.53 10.78 -15.26
C ASP A 198 -0.68 9.95 -14.80
N HIS A 199 -0.56 9.19 -13.72
CA HIS A 199 -1.65 8.34 -13.20
C HIS A 199 -1.79 8.42 -11.69
N VAL A 200 -3.03 8.20 -11.23
CA VAL A 200 -3.36 8.12 -9.81
C VAL A 200 -4.05 6.80 -9.51
N PHE A 201 -3.53 6.08 -8.53
CA PHE A 201 -4.11 4.89 -7.94
C PHE A 201 -4.36 5.20 -6.46
N ASP A 202 -5.61 5.25 -6.05
CA ASP A 202 -6.01 5.68 -4.70
C ASP A 202 -6.92 4.61 -4.10
N ARG A 203 -6.44 3.98 -3.01
CA ARG A 203 -7.10 2.86 -2.33
C ARG A 203 -7.37 1.68 -3.27
N CYS A 204 -6.40 1.37 -4.12
CA CYS A 204 -6.44 0.19 -4.99
C CYS A 204 -5.73 -1.00 -4.33
N THR A 205 -6.25 -2.21 -4.56
CA THR A 205 -5.56 -3.45 -4.18
C THR A 205 -5.10 -4.20 -5.43
N PHE A 206 -3.85 -4.62 -5.47
CA PHE A 206 -3.28 -5.47 -6.51
C PHE A 206 -2.93 -6.81 -5.89
N TYR A 207 -3.61 -7.88 -6.31
CA TYR A 207 -3.51 -9.19 -5.69
C TYR A 207 -3.24 -10.29 -6.72
N GLY A 208 -2.24 -11.13 -6.45
CA GLY A 208 -2.05 -12.39 -7.16
C GLY A 208 -0.69 -12.54 -7.82
N ASP A 209 -0.62 -13.39 -8.85
CA ASP A 209 0.60 -13.71 -9.60
C ASP A 209 0.59 -13.00 -10.96
N ALA A 210 1.74 -12.46 -11.36
CA ALA A 210 1.96 -11.91 -12.69
C ALA A 210 3.38 -12.29 -13.12
N GLU A 211 3.57 -12.60 -14.40
CA GLU A 211 4.83 -13.12 -14.93
C GLU A 211 6.00 -12.18 -14.63
N TYR A 212 5.80 -10.88 -14.89
CA TYR A 212 6.81 -9.85 -14.69
C TYR A 212 6.57 -9.07 -13.40
N GLY A 213 5.37 -8.52 -13.22
CA GLY A 213 4.95 -7.82 -12.00
C GLY A 213 3.50 -7.37 -12.10
N LEU A 214 2.87 -7.05 -10.98
CA LEU A 214 1.47 -6.57 -10.99
C LEU A 214 1.37 -5.26 -11.80
N ILE A 215 2.34 -4.36 -11.63
CA ILE A 215 2.46 -3.15 -12.44
C ILE A 215 3.81 -3.16 -13.16
N TYR A 216 3.77 -2.92 -14.47
CA TYR A 216 4.96 -2.75 -15.29
C TYR A 216 5.02 -1.31 -15.81
N ASN A 217 5.91 -0.50 -15.22
CA ASN A 217 6.12 0.88 -15.64
C ASN A 217 7.40 1.00 -16.48
N TYR A 218 7.18 1.35 -17.74
CA TYR A 218 8.18 1.58 -18.77
C TYR A 218 7.77 2.78 -19.65
N GLY A 219 7.56 3.93 -19.00
CA GLY A 219 7.42 5.19 -19.73
C GLY A 219 6.34 6.15 -19.24
N SER A 220 5.74 5.91 -18.07
CA SER A 220 4.92 6.92 -17.40
C SER A 220 5.81 7.92 -16.66
N GLU A 221 5.47 9.21 -16.74
CA GLU A 221 6.25 10.28 -16.12
C GLU A 221 5.96 10.40 -14.63
N PHE A 222 4.71 10.29 -14.21
CA PHE A 222 4.32 10.52 -12.83
C PHE A 222 3.25 9.53 -12.41
N ASN A 223 3.53 8.69 -11.42
CA ASN A 223 2.50 7.84 -10.83
C ASN A 223 2.37 8.13 -9.36
N GLU A 224 1.14 8.19 -8.89
CA GLU A 224 0.84 8.35 -7.48
C GLU A 224 -0.02 7.18 -7.00
N PHE A 225 0.47 6.50 -5.98
CA PHE A 225 -0.15 5.39 -5.29
C PHE A 225 -0.42 5.82 -3.86
N ARG A 226 -1.68 5.99 -3.48
CA ARG A 226 -2.10 6.38 -2.13
C ARG A 226 -2.92 5.28 -1.50
N GLU A 227 -2.55 4.87 -0.29
CA GLU A 227 -3.29 3.85 0.47
C GLU A 227 -3.49 2.56 -0.35
N CYS A 228 -2.56 2.25 -1.25
CA CYS A 228 -2.65 1.07 -2.12
C CYS A 228 -2.06 -0.16 -1.43
N VAL A 229 -2.60 -1.33 -1.75
CA VAL A 229 -2.14 -2.61 -1.20
C VAL A 229 -1.65 -3.52 -2.31
N PHE A 230 -0.45 -4.08 -2.16
CA PHE A 230 0.18 -4.98 -3.11
C PHE A 230 0.44 -6.34 -2.46
N PHE A 231 -0.34 -7.34 -2.85
CA PHE A 231 -0.20 -8.73 -2.44
C PHE A 231 0.32 -9.55 -3.63
N SER A 232 1.64 -9.61 -3.81
CA SER A 232 2.25 -10.20 -5.00
C SER A 232 2.82 -11.60 -4.77
N LYS A 233 2.49 -12.53 -5.69
CA LYS A 233 3.17 -13.81 -6.00
C LYS A 233 4.68 -13.62 -6.22
N ARG A 234 4.93 -12.84 -7.27
CA ARG A 234 6.26 -12.47 -7.79
C ARG A 234 6.59 -11.04 -7.38
N ARG A 235 6.82 -10.16 -8.35
CA ARG A 235 7.09 -8.75 -8.11
C ARG A 235 5.76 -7.99 -8.05
N ALA A 236 5.69 -7.01 -7.16
CA ALA A 236 4.62 -6.03 -7.20
C ALA A 236 4.84 -5.07 -8.37
N LEU A 237 6.07 -4.56 -8.53
CA LEU A 237 6.39 -3.52 -9.49
C LEU A 237 7.66 -3.82 -10.30
N ILE A 238 7.62 -3.48 -11.59
CA ILE A 238 8.79 -3.25 -12.43
C ILE A 238 8.83 -1.75 -12.73
N LEU A 239 9.92 -1.09 -12.37
CA LEU A 239 10.16 0.33 -12.63
C LEU A 239 11.41 0.44 -13.50
N THR A 240 11.25 0.71 -14.79
CA THR A 240 12.36 0.60 -15.73
C THR A 240 12.34 1.69 -16.81
N GLU A 241 13.52 2.18 -17.16
CA GLU A 241 13.72 3.09 -18.31
C GLU A 241 13.77 2.33 -19.64
N SER A 242 14.00 1.02 -19.66
CA SER A 242 14.00 0.21 -20.89
C SER A 242 13.09 -1.02 -20.76
N ASN A 243 12.63 -1.59 -21.87
CA ASN A 243 11.78 -2.80 -21.83
C ASN A 243 12.60 -4.07 -21.51
N ILE A 244 13.12 -4.17 -20.29
CA ILE A 244 14.09 -5.20 -19.86
C ILE A 244 13.54 -6.63 -19.91
N LEU A 245 12.22 -6.81 -19.86
CA LEU A 245 11.57 -8.13 -19.90
C LEU A 245 10.78 -8.38 -21.18
N GLY A 246 10.88 -7.50 -22.17
CA GLY A 246 10.25 -7.69 -23.49
C GLY A 246 8.72 -7.78 -23.44
N ILE A 247 8.06 -7.05 -22.53
CA ILE A 247 6.59 -7.01 -22.49
C ILE A 247 6.06 -6.36 -23.78
N THR A 248 4.94 -6.87 -24.30
CA THR A 248 4.32 -6.42 -25.56
C THR A 248 2.91 -5.94 -25.29
N SER A 249 2.52 -4.80 -25.86
CA SER A 249 1.13 -4.34 -25.87
C SER A 249 0.35 -5.13 -26.94
N PRO A 250 -0.88 -5.59 -26.65
CA PRO A 250 -1.77 -6.19 -27.65
C PRO A 250 -2.42 -5.17 -28.60
N TYR A 251 -2.30 -3.86 -28.34
CA TYR A 251 -3.03 -2.81 -29.08
C TYR A 251 -2.13 -1.86 -29.86
N VAL A 252 -0.92 -1.59 -29.38
CA VAL A 252 0.01 -0.67 -30.02
C VAL A 252 1.44 -1.23 -29.95
N THR A 253 2.31 -0.77 -30.84
CA THR A 253 3.74 -1.06 -30.73
C THR A 253 4.31 -0.22 -29.59
N ILE A 254 5.00 -0.85 -28.63
CA ILE A 254 5.70 -0.17 -27.54
C ILE A 254 7.02 0.39 -28.05
N ALA A 255 7.43 1.57 -27.56
CA ALA A 255 8.75 2.15 -27.84
C ALA A 255 9.89 1.20 -27.47
N THR A 256 11.00 1.26 -28.20
CA THR A 256 12.24 0.52 -27.90
C THR A 256 13.34 1.46 -27.39
N GLY A 257 14.33 0.90 -26.70
CA GLY A 257 15.43 1.67 -26.11
C GLY A 257 15.03 2.38 -24.81
N ASP A 258 15.84 3.36 -24.41
CA ASP A 258 15.63 4.07 -23.16
C ASP A 258 14.49 5.09 -23.29
N GLN A 259 13.60 5.07 -22.32
CA GLN A 259 12.43 5.91 -22.19
C GLN A 259 12.48 6.64 -20.85
N SER A 260 11.99 7.87 -20.84
CA SER A 260 11.85 8.62 -19.59
C SER A 260 10.76 7.98 -18.73
N MET A 261 11.13 7.62 -17.50
CA MET A 261 10.25 7.26 -16.39
C MET A 261 10.64 8.14 -15.19
N LEU A 262 9.94 9.26 -14.98
CA LEU A 262 10.44 10.29 -14.08
C LEU A 262 10.14 10.02 -12.61
N GLN A 263 8.90 9.73 -12.21
CA GLN A 263 8.52 9.76 -10.80
C GLN A 263 7.43 8.76 -10.44
N ASN A 264 7.60 8.08 -9.31
CA ASN A 264 6.57 7.24 -8.71
C ASN A 264 6.50 7.53 -7.21
N PHE A 265 5.32 7.90 -6.71
CA PHE A 265 5.06 8.24 -5.33
C PHE A 265 4.16 7.17 -4.71
N PHE A 266 4.60 6.59 -3.60
CA PHE A 266 3.87 5.62 -2.81
C PHE A 266 3.70 6.24 -1.42
N ASP A 267 2.47 6.55 -1.04
CA ASP A 267 2.13 7.14 0.26
C ASP A 267 1.13 6.23 0.98
N ASP A 268 1.48 5.82 2.19
CA ASP A 268 0.67 4.90 3.02
C ASP A 268 0.34 3.57 2.32
N CYS A 269 1.25 3.08 1.48
CA CYS A 269 1.07 1.83 0.75
C CYS A 269 1.54 0.62 1.56
N ILE A 270 0.89 -0.52 1.35
CA ILE A 270 1.26 -1.81 1.92
C ILE A 270 1.81 -2.70 0.82
N PHE A 271 3.01 -3.23 1.03
CA PHE A 271 3.62 -4.27 0.22
C PHE A 271 3.73 -5.51 1.07
N ASP A 272 3.00 -6.56 0.71
CA ASP A 272 3.09 -7.83 1.40
C ASP A 272 3.23 -8.98 0.40
N ARG A 273 4.00 -9.97 0.82
CA ARG A 273 4.34 -11.11 -0.01
C ARG A 273 4.41 -12.38 0.83
N PRO A 274 3.55 -13.36 0.57
CA PRO A 274 3.56 -14.61 1.32
C PRO A 274 4.93 -15.29 1.27
N SER A 275 5.42 -15.69 2.44
CA SER A 275 6.72 -16.35 2.60
C SER A 275 6.81 -17.65 1.78
N GLY A 276 7.99 -17.92 1.20
CA GLY A 276 8.28 -19.21 0.55
C GLY A 276 7.70 -19.41 -0.85
N LEU A 277 7.01 -18.41 -1.42
CA LEU A 277 6.36 -18.53 -2.74
C LEU A 277 7.06 -17.74 -3.87
N SER A 278 8.20 -17.14 -3.57
CA SER A 278 8.89 -16.20 -4.46
C SER A 278 9.93 -16.88 -5.37
N PRO A 279 9.72 -16.97 -6.69
CA PRO A 279 10.77 -17.43 -7.60
C PRO A 279 11.86 -16.36 -7.88
N THR A 280 11.59 -15.08 -7.62
CA THR A 280 12.47 -13.98 -8.08
C THR A 280 13.32 -13.36 -6.96
N GLY A 281 12.82 -13.35 -5.71
CA GLY A 281 13.52 -12.88 -4.50
C GLY A 281 13.22 -11.43 -4.10
N GLU A 282 12.73 -10.61 -5.02
CA GLU A 282 12.49 -9.17 -4.87
C GLU A 282 11.02 -8.77 -5.02
N THR A 283 10.59 -7.69 -4.35
CA THR A 283 9.23 -7.10 -4.49
C THR A 283 9.17 -6.09 -5.63
N ILE A 284 10.21 -5.26 -5.75
CA ILE A 284 10.35 -4.23 -6.78
C ILE A 284 11.67 -4.46 -7.51
N LEU A 285 11.60 -4.54 -8.84
CA LEU A 285 12.78 -4.50 -9.71
C LEU A 285 12.91 -3.10 -10.31
N MET A 286 14.05 -2.46 -10.10
CA MET A 286 14.37 -1.14 -10.65
C MET A 286 15.50 -1.24 -11.67
N ASN A 287 15.35 -0.62 -12.84
CA ASN A 287 16.39 -0.56 -13.88
C ASN A 287 16.36 0.82 -14.56
N GLY A 288 17.26 1.72 -14.14
CA GLY A 288 17.14 3.14 -14.45
C GLY A 288 16.05 3.82 -13.63
N GLY A 289 15.71 5.05 -14.03
CA GLY A 289 14.55 5.79 -13.56
C GLY A 289 14.91 7.11 -12.90
N GLY A 290 13.92 7.99 -12.84
CA GLY A 290 13.96 9.19 -12.01
C GLY A 290 13.59 8.91 -10.55
N SER A 291 12.97 9.87 -9.88
CA SER A 291 12.77 9.85 -8.43
C SER A 291 11.60 8.97 -7.96
N HIS A 292 11.88 7.93 -7.18
CA HIS A 292 10.87 7.08 -6.57
C HIS A 292 10.73 7.38 -5.08
N VAL A 293 9.53 7.69 -4.61
CA VAL A 293 9.30 8.12 -3.23
C VAL A 293 8.37 7.14 -2.53
N PHE A 294 8.80 6.59 -1.39
CA PHE A 294 8.02 5.73 -0.51
C PHE A 294 7.90 6.43 0.84
N THR A 295 6.68 6.79 1.24
CA THR A 295 6.41 7.50 2.50
C THR A 295 5.35 6.75 3.29
N LYS A 296 5.63 6.50 4.58
CA LYS A 296 4.70 5.83 5.50
C LYS A 296 4.24 4.45 5.03
N CYS A 297 5.04 3.79 4.19
CA CYS A 297 4.67 2.48 3.70
C CYS A 297 4.91 1.41 4.77
N PHE A 298 4.25 0.27 4.60
CA PHE A 298 4.60 -0.98 5.26
C PHE A 298 5.09 -1.99 4.23
N VAL A 299 6.22 -2.64 4.51
CA VAL A 299 6.78 -3.68 3.66
C VAL A 299 6.94 -4.93 4.51
N GLY A 300 6.08 -5.93 4.27
CA GLY A 300 6.06 -7.18 4.98
C GLY A 300 6.24 -8.39 4.08
N GLY A 301 6.26 -9.55 4.72
CA GLY A 301 6.26 -10.85 4.05
C GLY A 301 7.66 -11.40 3.72
N GLY A 302 7.72 -12.70 3.46
CA GLY A 302 8.98 -13.47 3.35
C GLY A 302 9.74 -13.28 2.04
N THR A 303 9.92 -12.03 1.63
CA THR A 303 10.78 -11.65 0.51
C THR A 303 12.23 -11.58 0.94
N LEU A 304 13.14 -11.87 0.01
CA LEU A 304 14.56 -11.67 0.28
C LEU A 304 14.82 -10.16 0.33
N TYR A 305 14.44 -9.41 -0.70
CA TYR A 305 14.62 -7.96 -0.73
C TYR A 305 13.35 -7.20 -1.17
N PHE A 306 13.14 -6.00 -0.65
CA PHE A 306 12.11 -5.10 -1.13
C PHE A 306 12.46 -4.58 -2.52
N ILE A 307 13.65 -3.99 -2.68
CA ILE A 307 14.15 -3.44 -3.94
C ILE A 307 15.37 -4.23 -4.40
N LYS A 308 15.34 -4.66 -5.66
CA LYS A 308 16.53 -5.07 -6.40
C LYS A 308 16.82 -4.04 -7.49
N ILE A 309 18.05 -3.55 -7.53
CA ILE A 309 18.54 -2.74 -8.65
C ILE A 309 19.16 -3.66 -9.69
N ASP A 310 18.71 -3.52 -10.92
CA ASP A 310 19.28 -4.13 -12.10
C ASP A 310 19.93 -3.06 -12.98
N PHE A 311 21.20 -3.28 -13.31
CA PHE A 311 22.05 -2.41 -14.12
C PHE A 311 22.31 -2.98 -15.53
N SER A 312 21.52 -3.98 -15.96
CA SER A 312 21.68 -4.65 -17.25
C SER A 312 21.67 -3.70 -18.44
N ASN A 313 20.80 -2.68 -18.41
CA ASN A 313 20.65 -1.71 -19.49
C ASN A 313 21.00 -0.27 -19.08
N ASN A 314 21.21 -0.03 -17.77
CA ASN A 314 21.43 1.30 -17.23
C ASN A 314 22.67 1.36 -16.36
N ASP A 315 23.34 2.52 -16.40
CA ASP A 315 24.51 2.79 -15.55
C ASP A 315 24.13 3.38 -14.20
N ASN A 316 22.92 3.96 -14.09
CA ASN A 316 22.51 4.76 -12.95
C ASN A 316 21.08 4.44 -12.53
N VAL A 317 20.80 4.48 -11.22
CA VAL A 317 19.44 4.57 -10.68
C VAL A 317 19.38 5.78 -9.75
N ASN A 318 18.51 6.74 -10.08
CA ASN A 318 18.47 8.03 -9.41
C ASN A 318 17.33 8.13 -8.39
N GLY A 319 17.53 8.94 -7.36
CA GLY A 319 16.44 9.63 -6.65
C GLY A 319 15.46 8.77 -5.87
N VAL A 320 15.85 7.63 -5.28
CA VAL A 320 14.95 6.88 -4.40
C VAL A 320 14.90 7.50 -3.01
N VAL A 321 13.72 7.87 -2.53
CA VAL A 321 13.46 8.44 -1.21
C VAL A 321 12.54 7.51 -0.44
N ILE A 322 12.97 7.04 0.72
CA ILE A 322 12.19 6.18 1.62
C ILE A 322 12.11 6.87 2.97
N ARG A 323 10.89 7.14 3.43
CA ARG A 323 10.63 7.91 4.65
C ARG A 323 9.54 7.30 5.50
N GLU A 324 9.77 7.24 6.80
CA GLU A 324 8.73 6.84 7.76
C GLU A 324 8.15 5.45 7.46
N THR A 325 8.91 4.60 6.77
CA THR A 325 8.49 3.28 6.29
C THR A 325 8.95 2.19 7.25
N ASN A 326 8.10 1.18 7.44
CA ASN A 326 8.40 -0.01 8.23
C ASN A 326 8.73 -1.20 7.32
N PHE A 327 9.78 -1.94 7.65
CA PHE A 327 10.23 -3.11 6.90
C PHE A 327 10.31 -4.35 7.79
N GLU A 328 9.61 -5.40 7.40
CA GLU A 328 9.80 -6.78 7.86
C GLU A 328 10.46 -7.64 6.78
N SER A 329 11.24 -7.03 5.90
CA SER A 329 12.06 -7.70 4.88
C SER A 329 13.38 -6.93 4.69
N MET A 330 14.35 -7.51 3.98
CA MET A 330 15.56 -6.74 3.65
C MET A 330 15.22 -5.66 2.64
N LEU A 331 15.89 -4.51 2.69
CA LEU A 331 15.51 -3.35 1.92
C LEU A 331 16.05 -3.39 0.48
N LEU A 332 17.36 -3.51 0.30
CA LEU A 332 18.01 -3.24 -0.98
C LEU A 332 19.12 -4.24 -1.29
N THR A 333 19.14 -4.72 -2.52
CA THR A 333 20.28 -5.44 -3.09
C THR A 333 20.59 -4.98 -4.51
N VAL A 334 21.81 -5.29 -4.94
CA VAL A 334 22.29 -5.15 -6.32
C VAL A 334 23.15 -6.36 -6.69
N ASP A 335 23.13 -6.75 -7.96
CA ASP A 335 24.02 -7.78 -8.48
C ASP A 335 25.45 -7.23 -8.72
N ALA A 336 26.44 -8.13 -8.82
CA ALA A 336 27.82 -7.73 -9.11
C ALA A 336 27.96 -7.09 -10.50
N GLN A 337 28.82 -6.07 -10.60
CA GLN A 337 28.96 -5.25 -11.81
C GLN A 337 30.40 -5.31 -12.34
N THR A 338 30.54 -5.38 -13.67
CA THR A 338 31.83 -5.37 -14.36
C THR A 338 32.33 -3.96 -14.69
N ALA A 339 31.45 -2.97 -14.61
CA ALA A 339 31.72 -1.55 -14.86
C ALA A 339 31.13 -0.70 -13.73
N SER A 340 31.58 0.55 -13.61
CA SER A 340 31.08 1.47 -12.57
C SER A 340 29.60 1.78 -12.75
N LYS A 341 28.81 1.53 -11.71
CA LYS A 341 27.37 1.79 -11.65
C LYS A 341 27.03 2.66 -10.45
N TYR A 342 25.99 3.48 -10.57
CA TYR A 342 25.70 4.54 -9.61
C TYR A 342 24.30 4.42 -9.03
N ILE A 343 24.25 4.40 -7.71
CA ILE A 343 23.04 4.55 -6.91
C ILE A 343 23.06 6.01 -6.42
N PHE A 344 22.35 6.91 -7.09
CA PHE A 344 22.56 8.35 -6.96
C PHE A 344 21.39 9.07 -6.28
N GLY A 345 21.69 9.89 -5.26
CA GLY A 345 20.69 10.77 -4.64
C GLY A 345 19.66 10.04 -3.77
N TRP A 346 20.01 8.88 -3.22
CA TRP A 346 19.11 8.07 -2.41
C TRP A 346 18.92 8.65 -1.01
N ARG A 347 17.71 8.62 -0.47
CA ARG A 347 17.42 9.07 0.90
C ARG A 347 16.65 7.99 1.65
N ILE A 348 17.15 7.58 2.81
CA ILE A 348 16.51 6.61 3.71
C ILE A 348 16.42 7.30 5.07
N GLU A 349 15.22 7.75 5.44
CA GLU A 349 15.02 8.64 6.60
C GLU A 349 13.91 8.11 7.51
N ASN A 350 14.15 8.01 8.81
CA ASN A 350 13.14 7.57 9.79
C ASN A 350 12.51 6.20 9.46
N VAL A 351 13.33 5.27 8.99
CA VAL A 351 12.91 3.92 8.60
C VAL A 351 13.10 2.94 9.75
N TYR A 352 12.15 2.00 9.91
CA TYR A 352 12.18 0.97 10.94
C TYR A 352 12.39 -0.41 10.32
N PHE A 353 13.34 -1.17 10.86
CA PHE A 353 13.71 -2.51 10.41
C PHE A 353 13.32 -3.54 11.47
N GLY A 354 12.25 -4.28 11.22
CA GLY A 354 11.70 -5.35 12.04
C GLY A 354 11.67 -6.69 11.31
N TYR A 355 12.68 -7.07 10.52
CA TYR A 355 12.73 -8.47 10.06
C TYR A 355 13.08 -9.37 11.25
N SER A 356 12.25 -10.38 11.51
CA SER A 356 12.30 -11.22 12.72
C SER A 356 13.61 -12.02 12.86
N GLU A 357 14.27 -12.31 11.74
CA GLU A 357 15.54 -13.05 11.71
C GLU A 357 16.77 -12.13 11.75
N GLY A 358 16.60 -10.81 11.61
CA GLY A 358 17.71 -9.88 11.35
C GLY A 358 18.35 -10.10 9.97
N GLY A 359 19.41 -9.35 9.63
CA GLY A 359 20.15 -9.60 8.40
C GLY A 359 20.78 -8.37 7.75
N VAL A 360 21.16 -8.55 6.48
CA VAL A 360 21.75 -7.50 5.64
C VAL A 360 20.63 -6.77 4.93
N TYR A 361 20.18 -5.67 5.51
CA TYR A 361 19.07 -4.90 4.95
C TYR A 361 19.49 -4.12 3.71
N ILE A 362 20.74 -3.68 3.62
CA ILE A 362 21.29 -3.03 2.44
C ILE A 362 22.54 -3.78 2.02
N ASP A 363 22.47 -4.51 0.91
CA ASP A 363 23.62 -5.17 0.26
C ASP A 363 23.98 -4.45 -1.04
N CYS A 364 24.80 -3.40 -0.91
CA CYS A 364 25.45 -2.71 -2.02
C CYS A 364 26.96 -2.97 -2.02
N ASN A 365 27.43 -4.04 -1.35
CA ASN A 365 28.84 -4.40 -1.30
C ASN A 365 29.23 -5.27 -2.49
N LYS A 366 29.06 -4.70 -3.68
CA LYS A 366 29.47 -5.29 -4.94
C LYS A 366 30.49 -4.38 -5.60
N GLU A 367 31.56 -4.97 -6.11
CA GLU A 367 32.58 -4.23 -6.83
C GLU A 367 31.95 -3.39 -7.94
N ASN A 368 32.50 -2.19 -8.15
CA ASN A 368 32.03 -1.21 -9.12
C ASN A 368 30.63 -0.60 -8.84
N VAL A 369 29.99 -0.88 -7.71
CA VAL A 369 28.78 -0.15 -7.30
C VAL A 369 29.13 1.03 -6.40
N LEU A 370 28.66 2.22 -6.78
CA LEU A 370 28.86 3.48 -6.07
C LEU A 370 27.55 4.02 -5.48
N PHE A 371 27.48 4.14 -4.16
CA PHE A 371 26.42 4.88 -3.47
C PHE A 371 26.80 6.36 -3.36
N SER A 372 26.11 7.24 -4.09
CA SER A 372 26.53 8.62 -4.34
C SER A 372 25.47 9.64 -3.93
N ASN A 373 25.87 10.72 -3.26
CA ASN A 373 24.98 11.78 -2.78
C ASN A 373 23.79 11.26 -1.96
N GLY A 374 23.98 10.14 -1.27
CA GLY A 374 22.93 9.49 -0.50
C GLY A 374 22.85 10.02 0.93
N ILE A 375 21.68 9.88 1.55
CA ILE A 375 21.44 10.24 2.95
C ILE A 375 20.76 9.06 3.63
N ILE A 376 21.36 8.53 4.69
CA ILE A 376 20.76 7.52 5.56
C ILE A 376 20.75 8.12 6.97
N ARG A 377 19.58 8.32 7.57
CA ARG A 377 19.46 8.89 8.93
C ARG A 377 18.19 8.49 9.64
N GLY A 378 18.20 8.53 10.97
CA GLY A 378 17.02 8.24 11.79
C GLY A 378 16.52 6.79 11.64
N VAL A 379 17.37 5.90 11.14
CA VAL A 379 17.05 4.50 10.93
C VAL A 379 17.11 3.75 12.25
N ARG A 380 16.19 2.81 12.45
CA ARG A 380 16.08 2.05 13.70
C ARG A 380 15.90 0.57 13.42
N ALA A 381 16.73 -0.27 14.03
CA ALA A 381 16.45 -1.69 14.12
C ALA A 381 15.55 -1.98 15.32
N LEU A 382 14.55 -2.83 15.12
CA LEU A 382 13.57 -3.22 16.11
C LEU A 382 13.90 -4.61 16.70
N TRP A 383 13.29 -4.89 17.85
CA TRP A 383 13.25 -6.23 18.47
C TRP A 383 14.60 -6.88 18.79
N GLY A 384 15.63 -6.09 19.09
CA GLY A 384 16.93 -6.65 19.50
C GLY A 384 17.70 -7.30 18.36
N LYS A 385 17.27 -7.13 17.10
CA LYS A 385 17.85 -7.84 15.96
C LYS A 385 19.02 -7.08 15.36
N THR A 386 19.97 -7.85 14.83
CA THR A 386 21.11 -7.32 14.08
C THR A 386 20.65 -6.80 12.73
N CYS A 387 20.98 -5.55 12.44
CA CYS A 387 20.77 -4.92 11.15
C CYS A 387 22.14 -4.57 10.57
N GLU A 388 22.40 -4.94 9.33
CA GLU A 388 23.67 -4.66 8.65
C GLU A 388 23.46 -3.91 7.35
N PHE A 389 24.27 -2.86 7.12
CA PHE A 389 24.42 -2.21 5.81
C PHE A 389 25.82 -2.42 5.28
N ARG A 390 25.90 -2.85 4.02
CA ARG A 390 27.15 -3.12 3.32
C ARG A 390 27.23 -2.27 2.07
N PHE A 391 28.35 -1.57 1.91
CA PHE A 391 28.64 -0.74 0.75
C PHE A 391 30.04 -1.02 0.22
N TRP A 392 30.16 -1.12 -1.11
CA TRP A 392 31.48 -1.17 -1.73
C TRP A 392 32.13 0.21 -1.69
N ARG A 393 31.47 1.22 -2.25
CA ARG A 393 31.95 2.61 -2.21
C ARG A 393 30.82 3.58 -1.88
N VAL A 394 31.13 4.54 -1.03
CA VAL A 394 30.25 5.63 -0.62
C VAL A 394 30.88 6.97 -1.00
N TYR A 395 30.17 7.82 -1.75
CA TYR A 395 30.67 9.11 -2.23
C TYR A 395 29.72 10.26 -1.93
N ARG A 396 30.23 11.38 -1.43
CA ARG A 396 29.44 12.59 -1.09
C ARG A 396 28.16 12.32 -0.30
N SER A 397 28.17 11.29 0.54
CA SER A 397 26.98 10.80 1.22
C SER A 397 27.04 11.06 2.72
N ILE A 398 25.89 11.02 3.37
CA ILE A 398 25.75 11.10 4.82
C ILE A 398 25.11 9.80 5.31
N ILE A 399 25.81 9.06 6.16
CA ILE A 399 25.27 7.86 6.81
C ILE A 399 25.34 8.09 8.32
N ASP A 400 24.18 8.21 8.97
CA ASP A 400 24.01 8.47 10.39
C ASP A 400 23.09 7.42 11.02
N VAL A 401 23.67 6.45 11.72
CA VAL A 401 22.93 5.33 12.34
C VAL A 401 22.63 5.54 13.83
N ARG A 402 22.77 6.77 14.34
CA ARG A 402 22.58 7.11 15.77
C ARG A 402 21.20 6.87 16.35
N GLY A 403 20.18 6.85 15.48
CA GLY A 403 18.79 6.76 15.90
C GLY A 403 18.38 5.37 16.39
N SER A 404 19.23 4.36 16.22
CA SER A 404 18.86 2.97 16.49
C SER A 404 19.09 2.60 17.95
N VAL A 405 18.11 1.89 18.55
CA VAL A 405 18.23 1.36 19.92
C VAL A 405 19.20 0.19 19.97
N THR A 406 19.25 -0.60 18.89
CA THR A 406 20.25 -1.65 18.70
C THR A 406 21.28 -1.18 17.68
N PRO A 407 22.58 -1.44 17.91
CA PRO A 407 23.60 -1.05 16.97
C PRO A 407 23.36 -1.61 15.56
N ILE A 408 23.50 -0.76 14.55
CA ILE A 408 23.48 -1.15 13.14
C ILE A 408 24.93 -1.38 12.72
N THR A 409 25.22 -2.59 12.20
CA THR A 409 26.53 -2.91 11.64
C THR A 409 26.71 -2.20 10.30
N LEU A 410 27.79 -1.44 10.17
CA LEU A 410 28.16 -0.76 8.93
C LEU A 410 29.46 -1.36 8.39
N THR A 411 29.41 -1.86 7.15
CA THR A 411 30.59 -2.35 6.43
C THR A 411 30.78 -1.51 5.17
N ILE A 412 31.84 -0.71 5.11
CA ILE A 412 32.14 0.15 3.95
C ILE A 412 33.56 -0.10 3.46
N ASN A 413 33.73 -0.55 2.22
CA ASN A 413 35.08 -0.81 1.71
C ASN A 413 35.83 0.48 1.35
N VAL A 414 35.14 1.46 0.74
CA VAL A 414 35.74 2.71 0.29
C VAL A 414 34.85 3.90 0.65
N ILE A 415 35.39 4.89 1.37
CA ILE A 415 34.71 6.17 1.64
C ILE A 415 35.41 7.30 0.88
N ASP A 416 34.62 8.15 0.23
CA ASP A 416 35.11 9.31 -0.51
C ASP A 416 34.21 10.54 -0.30
N ALA A 417 34.80 11.65 0.15
CA ALA A 417 34.12 12.91 0.47
C ALA A 417 32.80 12.75 1.25
N SER A 418 32.71 11.80 2.16
CA SER A 418 31.46 11.42 2.84
C SER A 418 31.54 11.60 4.35
N LYS A 419 30.38 11.75 4.99
CA LYS A 419 30.23 11.81 6.44
C LYS A 419 29.59 10.52 6.96
N ILE A 420 30.31 9.79 7.79
CA ILE A 420 29.82 8.58 8.47
C ILE A 420 29.75 8.85 9.97
N ILE A 421 28.60 8.56 10.57
CA ILE A 421 28.39 8.61 12.02
C ILE A 421 27.86 7.24 12.45
N GLY A 422 28.68 6.49 13.18
CA GLY A 422 28.40 5.10 13.54
C GLY A 422 28.92 4.71 14.92
N TYR A 423 28.52 3.54 15.40
CA TYR A 423 29.01 3.00 16.67
C TYR A 423 30.39 2.38 16.48
N LYS A 424 31.32 2.68 17.39
CA LYS A 424 32.73 2.27 17.31
C LYS A 424 32.92 0.77 17.06
N ASP A 425 32.20 -0.08 17.78
CA ASP A 425 32.36 -1.54 17.71
C ASP A 425 31.55 -2.21 16.59
N TYR A 426 30.72 -1.44 15.89
CA TYR A 426 29.81 -1.94 14.85
C TYR A 426 30.07 -1.28 13.48
N THR A 427 31.08 -0.41 13.37
CA THR A 427 31.41 0.29 12.13
C THR A 427 32.78 -0.15 11.64
N SER A 428 32.81 -0.86 10.52
CA SER A 428 34.02 -1.30 9.82
C SER A 428 34.22 -0.52 8.53
N ILE A 429 35.40 0.09 8.37
CA ILE A 429 35.79 0.88 7.21
C ILE A 429 37.15 0.39 6.73
N SER A 430 37.21 -0.14 5.50
CA SER A 430 38.44 -0.75 4.98
C SER A 430 39.42 0.28 4.40
N SER A 431 38.92 1.35 3.79
CA SER A 431 39.78 2.36 3.16
C SER A 431 39.13 3.74 3.05
N TYR A 432 39.99 4.76 2.99
CA TYR A 432 39.64 6.16 2.83
C TYR A 432 40.25 6.69 1.54
N VAL A 433 39.46 7.39 0.74
CA VAL A 433 39.90 8.04 -0.50
C VAL A 433 39.55 9.52 -0.41
N GLY A 434 40.55 10.39 -0.55
CA GLY A 434 40.36 11.84 -0.48
C GLY A 434 40.39 12.45 0.93
N ASN A 435 40.50 13.77 0.97
CA ASN A 435 40.76 14.55 2.19
C ASN A 435 39.50 15.06 2.91
N LEU A 436 38.29 14.79 2.40
CA LEU A 436 37.03 15.35 2.89
C LEU A 436 36.14 14.32 3.61
N ASN A 437 36.74 13.23 4.11
CA ASN A 437 36.02 12.20 4.84
C ASN A 437 35.90 12.59 6.31
N ILE A 438 34.69 12.51 6.86
CA ILE A 438 34.43 12.70 8.30
C ILE A 438 33.86 11.40 8.84
N VAL A 439 34.57 10.77 9.78
CA VAL A 439 34.08 9.60 10.49
C VAL A 439 33.99 9.94 11.98
N GLU A 440 32.77 10.05 12.46
CA GLU A 440 32.45 10.26 13.88
C GLU A 440 32.05 8.91 14.46
N TYR A 441 32.93 8.31 15.25
CA TYR A 441 32.54 7.20 16.09
C TYR A 441 31.87 7.74 17.33
N ILE A 442 30.78 7.12 17.70
CA ILE A 442 30.17 7.34 19.00
C ILE A 442 30.70 6.21 19.85
N ASP A 443 31.29 6.59 20.97
CA ASP A 443 31.65 5.63 22.00
C ASP A 443 30.38 4.84 22.34
N ALA A 444 30.56 3.52 22.41
CA ALA A 444 29.46 2.59 22.45
C ALA A 444 28.49 2.94 23.60
N LEU A 445 27.21 2.60 23.40
CA LEU A 445 26.09 3.12 24.19
C LEU A 445 26.40 3.08 25.70
N THR A 446 26.76 4.22 26.29
CA THR A 446 27.13 4.29 27.71
C THR A 446 25.94 4.58 28.60
N LYS A 447 24.79 4.95 28.04
CA LYS A 447 23.54 5.20 28.76
C LYS A 447 22.34 4.69 27.96
N ASN A 448 21.38 4.05 28.62
CA ASN A 448 20.14 3.60 28.00
C ASN A 448 18.98 3.59 29.02
N SER A 449 17.74 3.58 28.52
CA SER A 449 16.55 3.47 29.34
C SER A 449 15.40 2.84 28.57
N GLY A 450 14.44 2.25 29.27
CA GLY A 450 13.26 1.68 28.64
C GLY A 450 12.19 1.22 29.63
N ILE A 451 11.23 0.44 29.12
CA ILE A 451 10.23 -0.26 29.90
C ILE A 451 10.32 -1.74 29.54
N ALA A 452 10.35 -2.60 30.54
CA ALA A 452 10.29 -4.05 30.39
C ALA A 452 9.08 -4.59 31.16
N THR A 453 8.34 -5.53 30.56
CA THR A 453 7.10 -6.10 31.11
C THR A 453 7.21 -7.60 31.24
N GLY A 454 6.34 -8.21 32.04
CA GLY A 454 6.30 -9.66 32.22
C GLY A 454 7.52 -10.20 32.97
N LEU A 455 8.06 -9.39 33.89
CA LEU A 455 9.23 -9.75 34.67
C LEU A 455 8.83 -10.50 35.95
N SER A 456 9.69 -11.42 36.37
CA SER A 456 9.68 -12.10 37.67
C SER A 456 11.04 -11.96 38.36
N ASN A 457 11.16 -12.43 39.60
CA ASN A 457 12.42 -12.39 40.34
C ASN A 457 13.53 -13.16 39.60
N GLY A 458 14.68 -12.51 39.39
CA GLY A 458 15.80 -13.07 38.65
C GLY A 458 15.69 -12.90 37.13
N ALA A 459 14.66 -12.22 36.62
CA ALA A 459 14.55 -11.89 35.20
C ALA A 459 15.68 -10.96 34.74
N TYR A 460 15.92 -10.96 33.43
CA TYR A 460 16.93 -10.14 32.77
C TYR A 460 16.28 -9.11 31.84
N ILE A 461 16.79 -7.88 31.87
CA ILE A 461 16.43 -6.80 30.95
C ILE A 461 17.62 -6.54 30.04
N ALA A 462 17.46 -6.74 28.73
CA ALA A 462 18.49 -6.39 27.76
C ALA A 462 18.68 -4.87 27.72
N HIS A 463 19.91 -4.39 28.00
CA HIS A 463 20.18 -2.94 28.11
C HIS A 463 20.96 -2.35 26.94
N GLY A 464 21.65 -3.17 26.14
CA GLY A 464 22.38 -2.70 24.95
C GLY A 464 23.52 -1.73 25.21
N LEU A 465 24.11 -1.74 26.42
CA LEU A 465 25.26 -0.90 26.77
C LEU A 465 26.56 -1.60 26.36
N VAL A 466 27.66 -0.83 26.25
CA VAL A 466 28.97 -1.35 25.86
C VAL A 466 29.60 -2.31 26.88
N ASP A 467 29.28 -2.14 28.16
CA ASP A 467 29.86 -2.90 29.26
C ASP A 467 28.80 -3.10 30.37
N VAL A 468 29.19 -3.77 31.45
CA VAL A 468 28.38 -3.92 32.65
C VAL A 468 28.03 -2.52 33.19
N PRO A 469 26.75 -2.17 33.37
CA PRO A 469 26.39 -0.86 33.90
C PRO A 469 26.94 -0.65 35.31
N SER A 470 27.52 0.53 35.55
CA SER A 470 27.94 0.98 36.88
C SER A 470 26.77 1.63 37.65
N VAL A 471 25.75 2.09 36.93
CA VAL A 471 24.53 2.69 37.48
C VAL A 471 23.30 2.02 36.88
N VAL A 472 22.37 1.59 37.72
CA VAL A 472 21.04 1.12 37.30
C VAL A 472 19.98 1.73 38.22
N VAL A 473 18.98 2.38 37.61
CA VAL A 473 17.79 2.91 38.28
C VAL A 473 16.58 2.12 37.79
N LEU A 474 15.84 1.52 38.72
CA LEU A 474 14.62 0.75 38.42
C LEU A 474 13.43 1.41 39.10
N THR A 475 12.35 1.60 38.36
CA THR A 475 11.07 2.10 38.86
C THR A 475 10.00 1.06 38.57
N CYS A 476 9.43 0.47 39.62
CA CYS A 476 8.31 -0.46 39.46
C CYS A 476 7.07 0.29 38.97
N LEU A 477 6.45 -0.20 37.90
CA LEU A 477 5.20 0.37 37.36
C LEU A 477 3.96 -0.30 37.97
N ASN A 478 4.13 -1.42 38.69
CA ASN A 478 3.09 -2.09 39.47
C ASN A 478 3.30 -1.79 40.95
N ALA A 479 2.61 -0.77 41.50
CA ALA A 479 2.75 -0.42 42.91
C ALA A 479 2.41 -1.60 43.86
N THR A 480 1.50 -2.49 43.46
CA THR A 480 1.09 -3.69 44.20
C THR A 480 0.81 -4.86 43.27
N TYR A 481 0.99 -6.09 43.77
CA TYR A 481 0.54 -7.35 43.15
C TYR A 481 -0.12 -8.21 44.22
N ASP A 482 -1.32 -8.73 43.95
CA ASP A 482 -2.20 -9.38 44.94
C ASP A 482 -2.44 -8.56 46.22
N GLY A 483 -2.56 -7.24 46.05
CA GLY A 483 -2.79 -6.29 47.15
C GLY A 483 -1.57 -6.04 48.04
N VAL A 484 -0.41 -6.62 47.72
CA VAL A 484 0.84 -6.43 48.48
C VAL A 484 1.82 -5.56 47.67
N PRO A 485 2.49 -4.56 48.27
CA PRO A 485 3.44 -3.71 47.55
C PRO A 485 4.59 -4.50 46.94
N VAL A 486 5.04 -4.10 45.75
CA VAL A 486 6.15 -4.72 45.02
C VAL A 486 7.41 -3.87 45.17
N ILE A 487 8.54 -4.53 45.45
CA ILE A 487 9.87 -3.94 45.51
C ILE A 487 10.68 -4.50 44.35
N VAL A 488 11.24 -3.61 43.54
CA VAL A 488 12.15 -3.95 42.44
C VAL A 488 13.52 -3.37 42.77
N SER A 489 14.57 -4.19 42.67
CA SER A 489 15.95 -3.74 42.88
C SER A 489 16.91 -4.36 41.88
N TRP A 490 18.05 -3.69 41.67
CA TRP A 490 19.10 -4.18 40.79
C TRP A 490 19.86 -5.35 41.43
N ASN A 491 19.98 -6.48 40.73
CA ASN A 491 20.85 -7.58 41.12
C ASN A 491 22.21 -7.40 40.43
N GLN A 492 23.08 -6.59 41.03
CA GLN A 492 24.39 -6.28 40.49
C GLN A 492 25.28 -7.52 40.29
N ALA A 493 25.15 -8.52 41.18
CA ALA A 493 25.97 -9.73 41.13
C ALA A 493 25.68 -10.63 39.91
N LEU A 494 24.46 -10.58 39.38
CA LEU A 494 24.06 -11.33 38.18
C LEU A 494 24.00 -10.48 36.91
N THR A 495 24.14 -9.16 37.03
CA THR A 495 24.18 -8.25 35.88
C THR A 495 25.49 -8.43 35.12
N ASN A 496 25.40 -8.40 33.80
CA ASN A 496 26.56 -8.58 32.91
C ASN A 496 26.54 -7.52 31.80
N SER A 497 27.44 -7.63 30.81
CA SER A 497 27.60 -6.65 29.74
C SER A 497 26.43 -6.59 28.75
N THR A 498 25.45 -7.48 28.87
CA THR A 498 24.31 -7.57 27.94
C THR A 498 22.95 -7.40 28.63
N HIS A 499 22.84 -7.72 29.93
CA HIS A 499 21.57 -7.74 30.65
C HIS A 499 21.68 -7.21 32.10
N ILE A 500 20.66 -6.45 32.52
CA ILE A 500 20.39 -6.05 33.89
C ILE A 500 19.59 -7.18 34.55
N ALA A 501 20.14 -7.81 35.58
CA ALA A 501 19.38 -8.75 36.39
C ALA A 501 18.54 -7.98 37.43
N VAL A 502 17.28 -8.36 37.58
CA VAL A 502 16.36 -7.71 38.53
C VAL A 502 15.93 -8.65 39.65
N ASN A 503 15.85 -8.09 40.85
CA ASN A 503 15.26 -8.70 42.04
C ASN A 503 13.83 -8.16 42.18
N ILE A 504 12.84 -9.04 42.28
CA ILE A 504 11.43 -8.66 42.35
C ILE A 504 10.77 -9.39 43.52
N TYR A 505 10.41 -8.65 44.55
CA TYR A 505 9.89 -9.19 45.79
C TYR A 505 8.61 -8.46 46.20
N TRP A 506 7.73 -9.16 46.90
CA TRP A 506 6.73 -8.48 47.73
C TRP A 506 7.43 -7.75 48.88
N ALA A 507 6.79 -6.72 49.43
CA ALA A 507 7.31 -5.98 50.59
C ALA A 507 7.51 -6.87 51.84
N ASN A 508 6.93 -8.07 51.88
CA ASN A 508 7.17 -9.07 52.93
C ASN A 508 8.44 -9.92 52.71
N GLY A 509 9.21 -9.67 51.64
CA GLY A 509 10.46 -10.37 51.34
C GLY A 509 10.30 -11.69 50.55
N THR A 510 9.08 -12.06 50.15
CA THR A 510 8.85 -13.25 49.31
C THR A 510 9.14 -12.90 47.84
N ALA A 511 9.86 -13.77 47.12
CA ALA A 511 10.17 -13.57 45.71
C ALA A 511 8.92 -13.76 44.84
N ILE A 512 8.68 -12.85 43.90
CA ILE A 512 7.58 -12.97 42.94
C ILE A 512 8.07 -13.81 41.76
N ALA A 513 7.59 -15.05 41.65
CA ALA A 513 7.95 -15.95 40.55
C ALA A 513 7.13 -15.71 39.28
N ASP A 514 5.97 -15.05 39.40
CA ASP A 514 5.05 -14.83 38.29
C ASP A 514 5.57 -13.73 37.34
N PRO A 515 5.56 -13.95 36.02
CA PRO A 515 6.08 -13.00 35.03
C PRO A 515 5.03 -11.92 34.71
N VAL A 516 4.73 -11.07 35.69
CA VAL A 516 3.62 -10.09 35.61
C VAL A 516 4.04 -8.65 35.91
N ILE A 517 5.28 -8.41 36.33
CA ILE A 517 5.73 -7.08 36.75
C ILE A 517 6.31 -6.28 35.58
N ALA A 518 5.96 -5.00 35.53
CA ALA A 518 6.50 -4.02 34.61
C ALA A 518 7.45 -3.05 35.34
N VAL A 519 8.58 -2.76 34.71
CA VAL A 519 9.66 -1.93 35.25
C VAL A 519 10.11 -0.92 34.21
N SER A 520 10.11 0.36 34.57
CA SER A 520 10.88 1.38 33.85
C SER A 520 12.31 1.37 34.37
N TRP A 521 13.28 1.38 33.48
CA TRP A 521 14.70 1.25 33.83
C TRP A 521 15.53 2.32 33.15
N TYR A 522 16.62 2.71 33.80
CA TYR A 522 17.72 3.51 33.26
C TYR A 522 19.03 2.86 33.69
N ALA A 523 20.03 2.83 32.81
CA ALA A 523 21.35 2.30 33.13
C ALA A 523 22.46 3.10 32.44
N GLU A 524 23.62 3.18 33.10
CA GLU A 524 24.83 3.86 32.63
C GLU A 524 26.08 3.02 32.96
N VAL A 525 27.07 3.03 32.06
CA VAL A 525 28.41 2.44 32.22
C VAL A 525 29.37 3.46 32.79
#